data_AF-A0AA40B6H0-F1
#
_entry.id   AF-A0AA40B6H0-F1
#
_cell.length_a   1.000
_cell.length_b   1.000
_cell.length_c   1.000
_cell.angle_alpha   90.00
_cell.angle_beta   90.00
_cell.angle_gamma   90.00
#
_symmetry.space_group_name_H-M   'P 1'
#
loop_
_entity.id
_entity.type
_entity.pdbx_description
1 polymer ?
#
loop_
_entity_poly.entity_id
_entity_poly.type
_entity_poly.pdbx_seq_one_letter_code
_entity_poly.pdbx_strand_id
1 'polypeptide(L)'
;MDYCTKRVLNDQASSRAHERGTLGSRYDAPKRVKTNGGEIKTEGLETKVLGSRQEKSTTDGLPAIYRYYEAPRKRVVGNPADDIPAFLRSELSLGGLADMLKHLWLAGAERPATPLHFHAAMGREIAIADRMDLHLLWADKGRLFVKPVPRFLLDLALCRSNLRCPDGCACCSPLADTCRGIARKVALGFLYTYACLVSSESDFHVANEKRLLPRNEDGTPIEWADWKTLARELLRMHERDPDVIHPRFLRAELRLSRVNMIHRFTRLPPFRPYLRGRHNYSSLFRDNLAWLAAAAVFVALVLTAMQVGLATERLQRNATFQQASYGFTVFAILGPICAFGLVALGALFNLANDLPPLIRGQRNRTSEDSATAHPRTAQPHRREIPW
;
A
#
# COMPACT_ATOMS: atom_id res chain seq x y z
N MET A 1 6.00 -13.89 18.14
CA MET A 1 7.24 -14.47 18.70
C MET A 1 8.03 -15.03 17.55
N ASP A 2 9.22 -14.47 17.37
CA ASP A 2 9.85 -14.24 16.08
C ASP A 2 10.43 -15.47 15.39
N TYR A 3 10.29 -15.46 14.06
CA TYR A 3 10.96 -16.38 13.13
C TYR A 3 12.50 -16.30 13.20
N CYS A 4 13.07 -15.28 13.88
CA CYS A 4 14.51 -15.14 14.12
C CYS A 4 15.04 -16.00 15.27
N THR A 5 14.22 -16.46 16.22
CA THR A 5 14.73 -17.21 17.39
C THR A 5 15.04 -18.69 17.07
N LYS A 6 14.47 -19.25 15.99
CA LYS A 6 14.70 -20.65 15.61
C LYS A 6 16.07 -20.92 14.99
N ARG A 7 16.77 -19.89 14.49
CA ARG A 7 18.07 -20.09 13.80
C ARG A 7 19.27 -20.10 14.74
N VAL A 8 19.17 -19.48 15.92
CA VAL A 8 20.27 -19.45 16.90
C VAL A 8 20.27 -20.67 17.83
N LEU A 9 19.11 -21.29 18.06
CA LEU A 9 19.01 -22.51 18.88
C LEU A 9 19.51 -23.78 18.15
N ASN A 10 19.58 -23.77 16.82
CA ASN A 10 20.02 -24.94 16.05
C ASN A 10 21.55 -25.07 15.95
N ASP A 11 22.30 -23.97 16.13
CA ASP A 11 23.77 -23.98 16.11
C ASP A 11 24.41 -24.34 17.45
N GLN A 12 23.67 -24.27 18.57
CA GLN A 12 24.16 -24.74 19.88
C GLN A 12 23.89 -26.24 20.15
N ALA A 13 23.01 -26.88 19.37
CA ALA A 13 22.68 -28.31 19.52
C ALA A 13 23.68 -29.24 18.79
N SER A 14 24.45 -28.71 17.82
CA SER A 14 25.41 -29.51 17.05
C SER A 14 26.79 -29.67 17.69
N SER A 15 27.05 -29.01 18.84
CA SER A 15 28.36 -29.01 19.52
C SER A 15 28.43 -29.90 20.78
N ARG A 16 27.42 -30.73 21.07
CA ARG A 16 27.38 -31.59 22.29
C ARG A 16 27.14 -33.09 22.04
N ALA A 17 27.33 -33.57 20.81
CA ALA A 17 27.19 -34.99 20.47
C ALA A 17 28.50 -35.64 19.99
N HIS A 18 29.63 -35.20 20.53
CA HIS A 18 30.93 -35.87 20.35
C HIS A 18 31.44 -36.34 21.71
N GLU A 19 30.91 -37.47 22.19
CA GLU A 19 31.57 -38.35 23.17
C GLU A 19 30.69 -39.58 23.44
N ARG A 20 31.11 -40.73 22.89
CA ARG A 20 30.97 -42.13 23.38
C ARG A 20 30.64 -43.10 22.24
N GLY A 21 31.49 -44.12 22.09
CA GLY A 21 31.05 -45.45 21.66
C GLY A 21 31.64 -45.98 20.35
N THR A 22 32.85 -46.54 20.45
CA THR A 22 33.51 -47.48 19.53
C THR A 22 32.71 -48.76 19.24
N LEU A 23 32.67 -49.22 17.97
CA LEU A 23 33.18 -50.53 17.51
C LEU A 23 33.10 -50.63 15.98
N GLY A 24 34.13 -51.19 15.34
CA GLY A 24 34.35 -51.10 13.89
C GLY A 24 33.82 -52.25 13.04
N SER A 25 33.93 -52.09 11.72
CA SER A 25 34.40 -53.10 10.75
C SER A 25 34.32 -52.55 9.32
N ARG A 26 35.51 -52.42 8.70
CA ARG A 26 35.89 -52.87 7.34
C ARG A 26 35.01 -52.57 6.10
N TYR A 27 35.69 -51.92 5.15
CA TYR A 27 35.66 -52.04 3.67
C TYR A 27 35.31 -50.78 2.85
N ASP A 28 36.30 -50.43 2.03
CA ASP A 28 36.30 -49.86 0.68
C ASP A 28 35.92 -48.38 0.42
N ALA A 29 36.98 -47.62 0.08
CA ALA A 29 36.93 -46.39 -0.69
C ALA A 29 36.51 -46.68 -2.15
N PRO A 30 35.93 -45.69 -2.87
CA PRO A 30 36.83 -44.93 -3.75
C PRO A 30 36.49 -43.44 -3.99
N LYS A 31 37.58 -42.69 -4.21
CA LYS A 31 37.80 -41.62 -5.21
C LYS A 31 37.11 -40.24 -5.06
N ARG A 32 37.99 -39.28 -4.76
CA ARG A 32 37.90 -37.83 -5.05
C ARG A 32 37.36 -37.55 -6.45
N VAL A 33 36.32 -36.72 -6.52
CA VAL A 33 36.04 -35.84 -7.65
C VAL A 33 36.21 -34.40 -7.16
N LYS A 34 37.04 -33.65 -7.88
CA LYS A 34 37.38 -32.25 -7.60
C LYS A 34 36.13 -31.38 -7.82
N THR A 35 35.69 -30.65 -6.79
CA THR A 35 34.75 -29.55 -6.96
C THR A 35 35.55 -28.30 -7.36
N ASN A 36 35.48 -27.95 -8.65
CA ASN A 36 35.89 -26.63 -9.11
C ASN A 36 34.91 -25.59 -8.58
N GLY A 37 35.45 -24.49 -8.05
CA GLY A 37 34.69 -23.34 -7.56
C GLY A 37 33.79 -22.77 -8.66
N GLY A 38 32.49 -22.78 -8.37
CA GLY A 38 31.46 -22.08 -9.14
C GLY A 38 31.14 -20.77 -8.45
N GLU A 39 31.66 -19.70 -9.03
CA GLU A 39 31.37 -18.29 -8.74
C GLU A 39 29.85 -18.03 -8.77
N ILE A 40 29.28 -17.57 -7.66
CA ILE A 40 27.85 -17.25 -7.58
C ILE A 40 27.60 -15.91 -8.29
N LYS A 41 27.26 -15.99 -9.58
CA LYS A 41 26.83 -14.85 -10.38
C LYS A 41 25.42 -14.41 -9.94
N THR A 42 25.35 -13.30 -9.20
CA THR A 42 24.08 -12.66 -8.83
C THR A 42 23.64 -11.69 -9.94
N GLU A 43 23.06 -12.25 -11.00
CA GLU A 43 22.52 -11.46 -12.12
C GLU A 43 21.18 -10.82 -11.72
N GLY A 44 21.10 -9.49 -11.83
CA GLY A 44 19.84 -8.73 -11.71
C GLY A 44 19.13 -8.64 -13.06
N LEU A 45 17.94 -8.01 -13.11
CA LEU A 45 17.17 -7.70 -14.33
C LEU A 45 18.11 -7.36 -15.51
N GLU A 46 17.90 -7.91 -16.70
CA GLU A 46 18.80 -7.67 -17.86
C GLU A 46 18.09 -7.08 -19.08
N THR A 47 16.75 -7.16 -19.13
CA THR A 47 15.97 -6.66 -20.27
C THR A 47 15.97 -5.13 -20.36
N LYS A 48 16.47 -4.55 -21.47
CA LYS A 48 16.32 -3.12 -21.79
C LYS A 48 14.94 -2.88 -22.43
N VAL A 49 14.00 -2.34 -21.66
CA VAL A 49 12.59 -2.16 -22.07
C VAL A 49 12.35 -0.82 -22.80
N LEU A 50 13.26 0.14 -22.62
CA LEU A 50 13.26 1.43 -23.29
C LEU A 50 14.50 1.43 -24.19
N GLY A 51 14.33 1.78 -25.48
CA GLY A 51 15.33 1.61 -26.56
C GLY A 51 16.75 2.12 -26.26
N SER A 52 17.72 1.64 -27.04
CA SER A 52 19.15 1.92 -26.87
C SER A 52 19.50 3.41 -27.00
N ARG A 53 20.20 3.94 -25.99
CA ARG A 53 20.72 5.31 -25.90
C ARG A 53 21.79 5.60 -26.95
N GLN A 54 21.54 6.55 -27.85
CA GLN A 54 22.57 7.29 -28.58
C GLN A 54 22.62 8.71 -28.02
N GLU A 55 23.82 9.24 -27.81
CA GLU A 55 24.12 10.41 -26.99
C GLU A 55 23.42 11.72 -27.44
N LYS A 56 22.46 12.19 -26.62
CA LYS A 56 22.30 13.62 -26.27
C LYS A 56 21.38 13.76 -25.04
N SER A 57 21.88 14.50 -24.05
CA SER A 57 21.22 14.87 -22.79
C SER A 57 19.92 15.65 -23.02
N THR A 58 18.78 15.23 -22.43
CA THR A 58 17.67 16.12 -22.00
C THR A 58 16.49 15.51 -21.22
N THR A 59 16.41 14.22 -20.93
CA THR A 59 15.39 13.72 -19.98
C THR A 59 16.00 12.70 -19.04
N ASP A 60 16.27 13.11 -17.81
CA ASP A 60 16.31 12.16 -16.71
C ASP A 60 14.96 11.40 -16.72
N GLY A 61 14.97 10.08 -16.54
CA GLY A 61 13.72 9.29 -16.46
C GLY A 61 12.85 9.62 -15.24
N LEU A 62 13.19 10.72 -14.55
CA LEU A 62 12.61 11.23 -13.33
C LEU A 62 11.40 12.15 -13.64
N PRO A 63 10.47 12.31 -12.69
CA PRO A 63 9.37 13.25 -12.86
C PRO A 63 9.86 14.70 -12.78
N ALA A 64 9.04 15.65 -13.25
CA ALA A 64 9.40 17.08 -13.19
C ALA A 64 9.61 17.59 -11.75
N ILE A 65 8.76 17.14 -10.81
CA ILE A 65 8.82 17.47 -9.39
C ILE A 65 8.22 16.33 -8.58
N TYR A 66 8.56 16.25 -7.29
CA TYR A 66 7.90 15.34 -6.35
C TYR A 66 7.41 16.08 -5.11
N ARG A 67 6.43 15.49 -4.42
CA ARG A 67 5.82 16.06 -3.21
C ARG A 67 6.06 15.15 -2.04
N TYR A 68 6.57 15.69 -0.94
CA TYR A 68 6.80 14.94 0.29
C TYR A 68 6.30 15.72 1.52
N TYR A 69 6.19 15.01 2.64
CA TYR A 69 5.84 15.59 3.93
C TYR A 69 7.09 15.70 4.78
N GLU A 70 7.49 16.94 5.08
CA GLU A 70 8.59 17.20 6.02
C GLU A 70 8.11 17.07 7.47
N ALA A 71 6.86 17.44 7.73
CA ALA A 71 6.20 17.31 9.03
C ALA A 71 4.70 16.97 8.85
N PRO A 72 4.01 16.45 9.89
CA PRO A 72 2.57 16.26 9.84
C PRO A 72 1.88 17.60 9.50
N ARG A 73 1.28 17.68 8.31
CA ARG A 73 0.61 18.87 7.72
C ARG A 73 1.49 19.88 6.96
N LYS A 74 2.81 19.71 6.86
CA LYS A 74 3.68 20.53 5.99
C LYS A 74 4.02 19.76 4.71
N ARG A 75 3.41 20.16 3.58
CA ARG A 75 3.74 19.61 2.26
C ARG A 75 4.81 20.48 1.62
N VAL A 76 5.85 19.84 1.10
CA VAL A 76 6.97 20.48 0.41
C VAL A 76 7.08 19.88 -0.99
N VAL A 77 7.63 20.66 -1.92
CA VAL A 77 7.94 20.24 -3.28
C VAL A 77 9.46 20.15 -3.39
N GLY A 78 9.96 19.06 -3.96
CA GLY A 78 11.38 18.88 -4.24
C GLY A 78 11.63 18.62 -5.73
N ASN A 79 12.84 18.93 -6.17
CA ASN A 79 13.36 18.50 -7.45
C ASN A 79 14.00 17.11 -7.27
N PRO A 80 13.56 16.07 -8.00
CA PRO A 80 14.09 14.72 -7.83
C PRO A 80 15.56 14.58 -8.24
N ALA A 81 16.09 15.48 -9.07
CA ALA A 81 17.49 15.48 -9.45
C ALA A 81 18.43 15.88 -8.29
N ASP A 82 17.94 16.65 -7.32
CA ASP A 82 18.75 17.14 -6.19
C ASP A 82 18.99 16.04 -5.14
N ASP A 83 17.99 15.18 -4.90
CA ASP A 83 18.06 14.07 -3.95
C ASP A 83 17.22 12.87 -4.43
N ILE A 84 17.82 12.07 -5.33
CA ILE A 84 17.22 10.83 -5.87
C ILE A 84 16.85 9.84 -4.75
N PRO A 85 17.71 9.57 -3.73
CA PRO A 85 17.34 8.69 -2.62
C PRO A 85 16.09 9.15 -1.87
N ALA A 86 15.96 10.43 -1.51
CA ALA A 86 14.76 10.94 -0.82
C ALA A 86 13.52 10.87 -1.72
N PHE A 87 13.67 11.21 -3.01
CA PHE A 87 12.62 11.03 -4.00
C PHE A 87 12.11 9.58 -4.01
N LEU A 88 13.00 8.59 -4.19
CA LEU A 88 12.62 7.18 -4.26
C LEU A 88 11.97 6.68 -2.97
N ARG A 89 12.44 7.12 -1.79
CA ARG A 89 11.79 6.77 -0.51
C ARG A 89 10.36 7.30 -0.43
N SER A 90 10.13 8.51 -0.94
CA SER A 90 8.78 9.11 -0.95
C SER A 90 7.86 8.43 -1.97
N GLU A 91 8.38 8.13 -3.16
CA GLU A 91 7.64 7.59 -4.29
C GLU A 91 7.27 6.11 -4.10
N LEU A 92 8.18 5.33 -3.53
CA LEU A 92 7.98 3.92 -3.18
C LEU A 92 7.44 3.75 -1.74
N SER A 93 6.96 4.82 -1.11
CA SER A 93 6.41 4.75 0.23
C SER A 93 5.05 4.06 0.24
N LEU A 94 4.89 3.04 1.09
CA LEU A 94 3.60 2.43 1.39
C LEU A 94 2.77 3.23 2.40
N GLY A 95 3.28 4.37 2.87
CA GLY A 95 2.60 5.26 3.80
C GLY A 95 2.02 4.50 5.00
N GLY A 96 0.71 4.69 5.24
CA GLY A 96 0.02 4.03 6.35
C GLY A 96 -0.19 2.52 6.19
N LEU A 97 -0.05 1.96 4.99
CA LEU A 97 -0.22 0.51 4.79
C LEU A 97 0.94 -0.30 5.36
N ALA A 98 2.15 0.28 5.43
CA ALA A 98 3.30 -0.39 6.02
C ALA A 98 3.00 -0.84 7.45
N ASP A 99 2.42 0.04 8.26
CA ASP A 99 2.10 -0.26 9.67
C ASP A 99 0.91 -1.22 9.83
N MET A 100 0.01 -1.23 8.85
CA MET A 100 -1.18 -2.09 8.85
C MET A 100 -0.94 -3.47 8.24
N LEU A 101 0.28 -3.78 7.79
CA LEU A 101 0.62 -4.99 7.03
C LEU A 101 0.08 -6.27 7.70
N LYS A 102 0.22 -6.36 9.03
CA LYS A 102 -0.25 -7.49 9.86
C LYS A 102 -1.77 -7.70 9.86
N HIS A 103 -2.55 -6.68 9.49
CA HIS A 103 -4.01 -6.71 9.49
C HIS A 103 -4.61 -6.69 8.07
N LEU A 104 -3.79 -6.55 7.02
CA LEU A 104 -4.26 -6.49 5.63
C LEU A 104 -4.98 -7.77 5.18
N TRP A 105 -4.82 -8.88 5.89
CA TRP A 105 -5.57 -10.12 5.65
C TRP A 105 -7.08 -9.95 5.73
N LEU A 106 -7.56 -8.98 6.51
CA LEU A 106 -8.98 -8.66 6.56
C LEU A 106 -9.44 -7.92 5.29
N ALA A 107 -8.55 -7.14 4.67
CA ALA A 107 -8.87 -6.32 3.50
C ALA A 107 -8.77 -7.05 2.16
N GLY A 108 -7.99 -8.13 2.07
CA GLY A 108 -7.88 -8.94 0.86
C GLY A 108 -7.06 -10.20 1.07
N ALA A 109 -7.38 -11.23 0.27
CA ALA A 109 -6.66 -12.50 0.27
C ALA A 109 -5.29 -12.38 -0.40
N GLU A 110 -4.40 -13.29 -0.05
CA GLU A 110 -3.10 -13.42 -0.72
C GLU A 110 -3.31 -14.20 -2.02
N ARG A 111 -3.15 -13.49 -3.14
CA ARG A 111 -3.37 -14.02 -4.49
C ARG A 111 -2.73 -13.07 -5.52
N PRO A 112 -2.29 -13.60 -6.67
CA PRO A 112 -1.79 -12.77 -7.76
C PRO A 112 -2.88 -11.79 -8.22
N ALA A 113 -2.45 -10.68 -8.84
CA ALA A 113 -3.37 -9.68 -9.34
C ALA A 113 -4.24 -10.26 -10.45
N THR A 114 -5.55 -9.94 -10.43
CA THR A 114 -6.44 -10.30 -11.53
C THR A 114 -6.06 -9.52 -12.78
N PRO A 115 -6.05 -10.12 -13.98
CA PRO A 115 -5.74 -9.41 -15.21
C PRO A 115 -6.67 -8.22 -15.52
N LEU A 116 -6.18 -7.23 -16.27
CA LEU A 116 -6.90 -5.99 -16.55
C LEU A 116 -8.22 -6.18 -17.31
N HIS A 117 -8.28 -7.08 -18.28
CA HIS A 117 -9.49 -7.36 -19.06
C HIS A 117 -10.61 -7.92 -18.16
N PHE A 118 -10.28 -8.71 -17.13
CA PHE A 118 -11.26 -9.17 -16.14
C PHE A 118 -11.77 -8.01 -15.28
N HIS A 119 -10.93 -7.04 -14.94
CA HIS A 119 -11.40 -5.81 -14.27
C HIS A 119 -12.36 -5.02 -15.15
N ALA A 120 -12.09 -4.90 -16.45
CA ALA A 120 -13.00 -4.29 -17.39
C ALA A 120 -14.31 -5.09 -17.52
N ALA A 121 -14.26 -6.42 -17.61
CA ALA A 121 -15.42 -7.29 -17.70
C ALA A 121 -16.30 -7.24 -16.43
N MET A 122 -15.71 -7.05 -15.25
CA MET A 122 -16.43 -6.81 -13.99
C MET A 122 -17.06 -5.40 -13.90
N GLY A 123 -16.91 -4.56 -14.94
CA GLY A 123 -17.40 -3.18 -14.94
C GLY A 123 -16.61 -2.25 -14.03
N ARG A 124 -15.35 -2.58 -13.70
CA ARG A 124 -14.52 -1.71 -12.86
C ARG A 124 -13.88 -0.61 -13.70
N GLU A 125 -14.00 0.63 -13.22
CA GLU A 125 -13.32 1.79 -13.78
C GLU A 125 -11.88 1.86 -13.26
N ILE A 126 -10.90 1.84 -14.15
CA ILE A 126 -9.48 2.00 -13.80
C ILE A 126 -9.18 3.49 -13.59
N ALA A 127 -8.92 3.87 -12.34
CA ALA A 127 -8.57 5.22 -11.94
C ALA A 127 -7.07 5.35 -11.73
N ILE A 128 -6.43 6.27 -12.44
CA ILE A 128 -4.99 6.55 -12.30
C ILE A 128 -4.72 7.17 -10.93
N ALA A 129 -3.80 6.59 -10.16
CA ALA A 129 -3.40 7.09 -8.86
C ALA A 129 -1.88 7.05 -8.69
N ASP A 130 -1.25 8.20 -8.54
CA ASP A 130 0.22 8.28 -8.52
C ASP A 130 0.87 7.83 -7.19
N ARG A 131 0.09 7.42 -6.20
CA ARG A 131 0.65 6.99 -4.90
C ARG A 131 0.80 5.47 -4.86
N MET A 132 1.96 5.00 -4.42
CA MET A 132 2.26 3.57 -4.33
C MET A 132 1.31 2.83 -3.38
N ASP A 133 0.95 3.48 -2.28
CA ASP A 133 0.07 2.92 -1.26
C ASP A 133 -1.39 2.71 -1.74
N LEU A 134 -1.78 3.36 -2.84
CA LEU A 134 -3.09 3.22 -3.47
C LEU A 134 -3.17 2.18 -4.59
N HIS A 135 -2.03 1.69 -5.06
CA HIS A 135 -2.01 0.70 -6.14
C HIS A 135 -2.82 -0.55 -5.74
N LEU A 136 -3.77 -0.92 -6.60
CA LEU A 136 -4.72 -2.03 -6.44
C LEU A 136 -5.66 -1.94 -5.22
N LEU A 137 -5.93 -0.72 -4.73
CA LEU A 137 -7.09 -0.48 -3.89
C LEU A 137 -8.34 -0.34 -4.76
N TRP A 138 -9.40 -1.05 -4.40
CA TRP A 138 -10.69 -0.87 -5.06
C TRP A 138 -11.74 -0.31 -4.10
N ALA A 139 -12.47 0.70 -4.59
CA ALA A 139 -13.52 1.39 -3.87
C ALA A 139 -14.90 0.86 -4.26
N ASP A 140 -15.87 1.00 -3.36
CA ASP A 140 -17.19 0.36 -3.47
C ASP A 140 -18.03 0.82 -4.68
N LYS A 141 -17.62 1.90 -5.36
CA LYS A 141 -18.21 2.38 -6.64
C LYS A 141 -17.59 1.74 -7.89
N GLY A 142 -16.97 0.56 -7.76
CA GLY A 142 -16.32 -0.13 -8.88
C GLY A 142 -15.05 0.56 -9.39
N ARG A 143 -14.42 1.45 -8.61
CA ARG A 143 -13.18 2.12 -9.02
C ARG A 143 -11.96 1.35 -8.53
N LEU A 144 -11.07 0.98 -9.44
CA LEU A 144 -9.78 0.36 -9.13
C LEU A 144 -8.67 1.41 -9.30
N PHE A 145 -7.98 1.74 -8.22
CA PHE A 145 -6.85 2.66 -8.28
C PHE A 145 -5.60 1.92 -8.76
N VAL A 146 -5.01 2.40 -9.86
CA VAL A 146 -3.80 1.82 -10.43
C VAL A 146 -2.78 2.92 -10.65
N LYS A 147 -1.61 2.78 -10.01
CA LYS A 147 -0.44 3.61 -10.27
C LYS A 147 0.20 3.21 -11.60
N PRO A 148 0.35 4.11 -12.59
CA PRO A 148 1.11 3.85 -13.83
C PRO A 148 2.55 3.48 -13.53
N VAL A 149 3.17 2.64 -14.35
CA VAL A 149 4.58 2.26 -14.20
C VAL A 149 5.45 3.49 -14.51
N PRO A 150 6.21 4.02 -13.53
CA PRO A 150 7.12 5.12 -13.78
C PRO A 150 8.29 4.69 -14.67
N ARG A 151 8.74 5.57 -15.57
CA ARG A 151 9.87 5.31 -16.48
C ARG A 151 11.14 4.89 -15.74
N PHE A 152 11.45 5.54 -14.62
CA PHE A 152 12.65 5.24 -13.83
C PHE A 152 12.69 3.81 -13.27
N LEU A 153 11.56 3.11 -13.11
CA LEU A 153 11.54 1.72 -12.67
C LEU A 153 11.90 0.72 -13.77
N LEU A 154 11.77 1.13 -15.04
CA LEU A 154 12.20 0.34 -16.19
C LEU A 154 13.63 0.72 -16.63
N ASP A 155 14.17 1.83 -16.13
CA ASP A 155 15.59 2.14 -16.28
C ASP A 155 16.44 1.30 -15.33
N LEU A 156 17.08 0.31 -15.94
CA LEU A 156 17.90 -0.67 -15.27
C LEU A 156 19.17 -0.09 -14.65
N ALA A 157 19.73 0.97 -15.26
CA ALA A 157 20.90 1.65 -14.71
C ALA A 157 20.54 2.36 -13.41
N LEU A 158 19.43 3.10 -13.41
CA LEU A 158 18.93 3.84 -12.25
C LEU A 158 18.50 2.90 -11.11
N CYS A 159 17.85 1.78 -11.45
CA CYS A 159 17.52 0.73 -10.48
C CYS A 159 18.78 0.13 -9.85
N ARG A 160 19.83 -0.17 -10.64
CA ARG A 160 21.08 -0.74 -10.12
C ARG A 160 21.82 0.22 -9.21
N SER A 161 21.87 1.51 -9.54
CA SER A 161 22.57 2.51 -8.74
C SER A 161 21.82 2.91 -7.46
N ASN A 162 20.48 2.96 -7.49
CA ASN A 162 19.69 3.56 -6.42
C ASN A 162 18.78 2.59 -5.64
N LEU A 163 18.61 1.34 -6.07
CA LEU A 163 17.81 0.34 -5.34
C LEU A 163 18.66 -0.82 -4.80
N ARG A 164 19.93 -0.95 -5.19
CA ARG A 164 20.85 -1.89 -4.54
C ARG A 164 21.30 -1.34 -3.19
N CYS A 165 21.31 -2.20 -2.18
CA CYS A 165 21.95 -1.87 -0.92
C CYS A 165 23.48 -1.93 -1.07
N PRO A 166 24.23 -1.13 -0.31
CA PRO A 166 25.68 -1.30 -0.16
C PRO A 166 26.01 -2.69 0.40
N ASP A 167 27.17 -3.23 0.01
CA ASP A 167 27.68 -4.50 0.51
C ASP A 167 27.84 -4.43 2.06
N GLY A 168 27.35 -5.47 2.76
CA GLY A 168 27.35 -5.52 4.23
C GLY A 168 26.12 -4.87 4.91
N CYS A 169 25.13 -4.39 4.15
CA CYS A 169 23.90 -3.85 4.73
C CYS A 169 23.04 -4.97 5.36
N ALA A 170 22.87 -4.93 6.69
CA ALA A 170 21.90 -5.75 7.40
C ALA A 170 20.48 -5.27 7.08
N CYS A 171 19.92 -5.73 5.94
CA CYS A 171 18.61 -5.36 5.41
C CYS A 171 17.41 -5.80 6.28
N CYS A 172 17.66 -6.16 7.54
CA CYS A 172 16.70 -6.66 8.52
C CYS A 172 16.22 -5.58 9.51
N SER A 173 16.88 -4.40 9.58
CA SER A 173 16.46 -3.30 10.46
C SER A 173 15.92 -2.11 9.66
N PRO A 174 14.66 -1.68 9.89
CA PRO A 174 14.06 -0.51 9.22
C PRO A 174 14.63 0.84 9.67
N LEU A 175 15.56 0.87 10.63
CA LEU A 175 16.12 2.10 11.22
C LEU A 175 17.40 2.62 10.58
N ALA A 176 18.01 1.90 9.63
CA ALA A 176 19.14 2.44 8.90
C ALA A 176 18.62 3.30 7.75
N ASP A 177 18.72 4.62 7.87
CA ASP A 177 18.31 5.59 6.84
C ASP A 177 18.93 5.28 5.46
N THR A 178 20.05 4.57 5.41
CA THR A 178 20.78 4.17 4.20
C THR A 178 20.30 2.85 3.57
N CYS A 179 19.46 2.06 4.24
CA CYS A 179 19.00 0.78 3.73
C CYS A 179 17.97 0.98 2.59
N ARG A 180 18.28 0.47 1.41
CA ARG A 180 17.40 0.53 0.22
C ARG A 180 16.60 -0.76 0.00
N GLY A 181 16.73 -1.72 0.90
CA GLY A 181 16.16 -3.07 0.76
C GLY A 181 14.64 -3.03 0.69
N ILE A 182 13.99 -2.25 1.56
CA ILE A 182 12.53 -2.12 1.56
C ILE A 182 12.05 -1.49 0.25
N ALA A 183 12.67 -0.39 -0.20
CA ALA A 183 12.33 0.27 -1.45
C ALA A 183 12.48 -0.68 -2.66
N ARG A 184 13.56 -1.47 -2.70
CA ARG A 184 13.76 -2.51 -3.72
C ARG A 184 12.65 -3.57 -3.71
N LYS A 185 12.30 -4.10 -2.53
CA LYS A 185 11.22 -5.09 -2.38
C LYS A 185 9.87 -4.53 -2.82
N VAL A 186 9.62 -3.25 -2.54
CA VAL A 186 8.41 -2.54 -2.99
C VAL A 186 8.40 -2.36 -4.50
N ALA A 187 9.49 -1.90 -5.10
CA ALA A 187 9.60 -1.72 -6.55
C ALA A 187 9.41 -3.05 -7.30
N LEU A 188 10.08 -4.12 -6.86
CA LEU A 188 9.93 -5.45 -7.45
C LEU A 188 8.52 -6.02 -7.25
N GLY A 189 7.94 -5.85 -6.06
CA GLY A 189 6.55 -6.25 -5.81
C GLY A 189 5.54 -5.52 -6.69
N PHE A 190 5.75 -4.23 -6.91
CA PHE A 190 4.94 -3.42 -7.83
C PHE A 190 5.09 -3.86 -9.30
N LEU A 191 6.30 -4.14 -9.76
CA LEU A 191 6.51 -4.66 -11.12
C LEU A 191 5.92 -6.06 -11.28
N TYR A 192 6.00 -6.89 -10.25
CA TYR A 192 5.37 -8.21 -10.22
C TYR A 192 3.83 -8.12 -10.32
N THR A 193 3.18 -7.20 -9.59
CA THR A 193 1.73 -7.02 -9.74
C THR A 193 1.35 -6.60 -11.15
N TYR A 194 2.20 -5.80 -11.81
CA TYR A 194 2.02 -5.46 -13.22
C TYR A 194 2.20 -6.65 -14.17
N ALA A 195 3.16 -7.54 -13.91
CA ALA A 195 3.31 -8.78 -14.69
C ALA A 195 2.05 -9.65 -14.60
N CYS A 196 1.39 -9.71 -13.42
CA CYS A 196 0.10 -10.39 -13.27
C CYS A 196 -1.07 -9.63 -13.94
N LEU A 197 -1.13 -8.29 -13.81
CA LEU A 197 -2.18 -7.47 -14.42
C LEU A 197 -2.16 -7.55 -15.95
N VAL A 198 -0.97 -7.59 -16.55
CA VAL A 198 -0.73 -7.57 -17.98
C VAL A 198 -0.24 -8.95 -18.45
N SER A 199 -1.09 -9.95 -18.24
CA SER A 199 -0.77 -11.36 -18.54
C SER A 199 -1.02 -11.74 -20.01
N SER A 200 -2.00 -11.10 -20.67
CA SER A 200 -2.37 -11.37 -22.05
C SER A 200 -2.15 -10.16 -22.96
N GLU A 201 -2.17 -10.38 -24.27
CA GLU A 201 -2.08 -9.31 -25.27
C GLU A 201 -3.28 -8.35 -25.20
N SER A 202 -4.48 -8.86 -24.89
CA SER A 202 -5.65 -8.02 -24.63
C SER A 202 -5.42 -7.09 -23.44
N ASP A 203 -4.82 -7.58 -22.35
CA ASP A 203 -4.46 -6.75 -21.19
C ASP A 203 -3.43 -5.70 -21.57
N PHE A 204 -2.48 -6.06 -22.44
CA PHE A 204 -1.45 -5.15 -22.92
C PHE A 204 -2.05 -3.98 -23.70
N HIS A 205 -3.03 -4.24 -24.57
CA HIS A 205 -3.76 -3.17 -25.26
C HIS A 205 -4.53 -2.27 -24.29
N VAL A 206 -5.24 -2.86 -23.31
CA VAL A 206 -5.96 -2.08 -22.28
C VAL A 206 -5.00 -1.22 -21.46
N ALA A 207 -3.85 -1.77 -21.07
CA ALA A 207 -2.82 -1.04 -20.32
C ALA A 207 -2.28 0.16 -21.10
N ASN A 208 -2.05 -0.01 -22.41
CA ASN A 208 -1.58 1.06 -23.30
C ASN A 208 -2.65 2.13 -23.57
N GLU A 209 -3.92 1.72 -23.74
CA GLU A 209 -5.06 2.62 -23.92
C GLU A 209 -5.21 3.53 -22.69
N LYS A 210 -5.13 2.94 -21.49
CA LYS A 210 -5.22 3.66 -20.21
C LYS A 210 -3.91 4.35 -19.79
N ARG A 211 -2.87 4.31 -20.63
CA ARG A 211 -1.53 4.89 -20.36
C ARG A 211 -0.92 4.44 -19.03
N LEU A 212 -1.12 3.16 -18.68
CA LEU A 212 -0.55 2.56 -17.47
C LEU A 212 0.92 2.17 -17.66
N LEU A 213 1.30 1.81 -18.88
CA LEU A 213 2.69 1.55 -19.25
C LEU A 213 3.32 2.82 -19.84
N PRO A 214 4.61 3.08 -19.55
CA PRO A 214 5.30 4.21 -20.15
C PRO A 214 5.49 3.98 -21.65
N ARG A 215 5.50 5.07 -22.40
CA ARG A 215 5.84 5.08 -23.82
C ARG A 215 7.33 5.37 -23.99
N ASN A 216 7.88 4.96 -25.12
CA ASN A 216 9.22 5.33 -25.55
C ASN A 216 9.33 6.85 -25.79
N GLU A 217 10.55 7.33 -26.03
CA GLU A 217 10.82 8.75 -26.32
C GLU A 217 10.07 9.21 -27.59
N ASP A 218 9.95 8.32 -28.58
CA ASP A 218 9.22 8.54 -29.83
C ASP A 218 7.68 8.49 -29.67
N GLY A 219 7.17 8.32 -28.43
CA GLY A 219 5.75 8.19 -28.15
C GLY A 219 5.13 6.84 -28.52
N THR A 220 5.93 5.90 -29.03
CA THR A 220 5.52 4.52 -29.32
C THR A 220 5.32 3.72 -28.03
N PRO A 221 4.35 2.79 -27.98
CA PRO A 221 4.23 1.87 -26.86
C PRO A 221 5.45 0.93 -26.83
N ILE A 222 5.74 0.36 -25.66
CA ILE A 222 6.72 -0.72 -25.51
C ILE A 222 6.30 -1.90 -26.39
N GLU A 223 7.24 -2.68 -26.89
CA GLU A 223 6.90 -3.88 -27.64
C GLU A 223 6.41 -5.00 -26.72
N TRP A 224 5.43 -5.77 -27.18
CA TRP A 224 4.92 -6.93 -26.43
C TRP A 224 6.02 -7.98 -26.18
N ALA A 225 7.00 -8.10 -27.08
CA ALA A 225 8.14 -8.99 -26.92
C ALA A 225 9.01 -8.62 -25.70
N ASP A 226 9.33 -7.33 -25.55
CA ASP A 226 10.11 -6.81 -24.42
C ASP A 226 9.36 -6.99 -23.10
N TRP A 227 8.05 -6.69 -23.11
CA TRP A 227 7.20 -6.90 -21.94
C TRP A 227 7.17 -8.37 -21.51
N LYS A 228 7.03 -9.32 -22.45
CA LYS A 228 7.07 -10.75 -22.15
C LYS A 228 8.40 -11.17 -21.52
N THR A 229 9.51 -10.60 -21.99
CA THR A 229 10.84 -10.93 -21.44
C THR A 229 10.96 -10.42 -20.02
N LEU A 230 10.59 -9.16 -19.77
CA LEU A 230 10.54 -8.57 -18.43
C LEU A 230 9.64 -9.37 -17.47
N ALA A 231 8.42 -9.69 -17.88
CA ALA A 231 7.46 -10.42 -17.06
C ALA A 231 7.99 -11.82 -16.65
N ARG A 232 8.66 -12.52 -17.58
CA ARG A 232 9.30 -13.82 -17.30
C ARG A 232 10.49 -13.69 -16.36
N GLU A 233 11.31 -12.65 -16.50
CA GLU A 233 12.41 -12.37 -15.56
C GLU A 233 11.88 -12.14 -14.14
N LEU A 234 10.85 -11.31 -13.99
CA LEU A 234 10.22 -11.03 -12.70
C LEU A 234 9.62 -12.29 -12.06
N LEU A 235 8.96 -13.14 -12.86
CA LEU A 235 8.39 -14.40 -12.38
C LEU A 235 9.49 -15.36 -11.91
N ARG A 236 10.56 -15.54 -12.70
CA ARG A 236 11.71 -16.39 -12.32
C ARG A 236 12.40 -15.88 -11.05
N MET A 237 12.52 -14.57 -10.87
CA MET A 237 13.08 -14.00 -9.64
C MET A 237 12.19 -14.32 -8.43
N HIS A 238 10.87 -14.22 -8.57
CA HIS A 238 9.94 -14.54 -7.49
C HIS A 238 9.93 -16.04 -7.14
N GLU A 239 9.97 -16.91 -8.13
CA GLU A 239 10.02 -18.38 -7.93
C GLU A 239 11.30 -18.81 -7.21
N ARG A 240 12.44 -18.16 -7.51
CA ARG A 240 13.73 -18.45 -6.86
C ARG A 240 13.79 -17.93 -5.43
N ASP A 241 13.26 -16.73 -5.18
CA ASP A 241 13.28 -16.09 -3.88
C ASP A 241 11.93 -15.38 -3.60
N PRO A 242 11.01 -16.04 -2.88
CA PRO A 242 9.74 -15.44 -2.50
C PRO A 242 9.87 -14.19 -1.64
N ASP A 243 10.96 -14.06 -0.87
CA ASP A 243 11.21 -12.95 0.06
C ASP A 243 11.71 -11.68 -0.63
N VAL A 244 11.96 -11.75 -1.95
CA VAL A 244 12.38 -10.60 -2.77
C VAL A 244 11.23 -9.60 -2.99
N ILE A 245 9.98 -10.03 -2.82
CA ILE A 245 8.78 -9.21 -3.00
C ILE A 245 8.28 -8.71 -1.65
N HIS A 246 7.89 -7.43 -1.60
CA HIS A 246 7.28 -6.90 -0.40
C HIS A 246 5.87 -7.52 -0.16
N PRO A 247 5.54 -8.04 1.04
CA PRO A 247 4.31 -8.80 1.30
C PRO A 247 3.00 -8.07 0.96
N ARG A 248 3.04 -6.73 0.95
CA ARG A 248 1.93 -5.88 0.48
C ARG A 248 1.43 -6.27 -0.91
N PHE A 249 2.33 -6.60 -1.83
CA PHE A 249 2.02 -6.84 -3.24
C PHE A 249 1.60 -8.28 -3.53
N LEU A 250 1.91 -9.22 -2.64
CA LEU A 250 1.34 -10.59 -2.66
C LEU A 250 -0.17 -10.57 -2.42
N ARG A 251 -0.66 -9.50 -1.76
CA ARG A 251 -2.09 -9.20 -1.59
C ARG A 251 -2.52 -8.15 -2.60
N ALA A 252 -2.55 -8.54 -3.88
CA ALA A 252 -2.80 -7.64 -4.99
C ALA A 252 -3.98 -6.68 -4.74
N GLU A 253 -5.22 -7.18 -4.76
CA GLU A 253 -6.41 -6.36 -4.61
C GLU A 253 -6.85 -6.23 -3.14
N LEU A 254 -6.95 -4.99 -2.65
CA LEU A 254 -7.50 -4.70 -1.33
C LEU A 254 -8.78 -3.87 -1.43
N ARG A 255 -9.77 -4.23 -0.62
CA ARG A 255 -11.01 -3.44 -0.46
C ARG A 255 -10.72 -2.18 0.34
N LEU A 256 -10.92 -1.00 -0.25
CA LEU A 256 -10.67 0.27 0.41
C LEU A 256 -11.54 0.45 1.67
N SER A 257 -12.80 0.01 1.63
CA SER A 257 -13.71 0.02 2.79
C SER A 257 -13.13 -0.75 3.97
N ARG A 258 -12.54 -1.92 3.72
CA ARG A 258 -11.89 -2.74 4.75
C ARG A 258 -10.56 -2.16 5.22
N VAL A 259 -9.77 -1.55 4.34
CA VAL A 259 -8.53 -0.84 4.75
C VAL A 259 -8.86 0.35 5.64
N ASN A 260 -9.89 1.13 5.30
CA ASN A 260 -10.37 2.22 6.15
C ASN A 260 -10.84 1.71 7.52
N MET A 261 -11.52 0.57 7.55
CA MET A 261 -11.93 -0.09 8.79
C MET A 261 -10.72 -0.49 9.64
N ILE A 262 -9.73 -1.18 9.06
CA ILE A 262 -8.48 -1.53 9.76
C ILE A 262 -7.79 -0.28 10.30
N HIS A 263 -7.66 0.77 9.47
CA HIS A 263 -7.03 2.02 9.89
C HIS A 263 -7.74 2.65 11.10
N ARG A 264 -9.07 2.64 11.12
CA ARG A 264 -9.90 3.13 12.24
C ARG A 264 -9.68 2.35 13.53
N PHE A 265 -9.49 1.03 13.45
CA PHE A 265 -9.31 0.20 14.64
C PHE A 265 -7.85 0.09 15.10
N THR A 266 -6.88 0.38 14.24
CA THR A 266 -5.45 0.18 14.52
C THR A 266 -4.70 1.47 14.79
N ARG A 267 -5.17 2.62 14.29
CA ARG A 267 -4.53 3.92 14.52
C ARG A 267 -5.36 4.85 15.39
N LEU A 268 -4.69 5.46 16.36
CA LEU A 268 -5.15 6.66 17.06
C LEU A 268 -4.65 7.90 16.29
N PRO A 269 -5.50 8.90 15.99
CA PRO A 269 -6.93 8.98 16.29
C PRO A 269 -7.80 8.15 15.31
N PRO A 270 -8.84 7.47 15.81
CA PRO A 270 -9.60 6.43 15.09
C PRO A 270 -10.46 6.97 13.94
N PHE A 271 -10.56 8.29 13.76
CA PHE A 271 -11.48 8.91 12.81
C PHE A 271 -10.81 9.55 11.61
N ARG A 272 -9.49 9.43 11.46
CA ARG A 272 -8.80 9.96 10.27
C ARG A 272 -8.89 8.93 9.15
N PRO A 273 -9.63 9.16 8.05
CA PRO A 273 -9.68 8.20 6.96
C PRO A 273 -8.31 8.08 6.28
N TYR A 274 -7.94 6.86 5.90
CA TYR A 274 -6.63 6.54 5.32
C TYR A 274 -6.42 7.26 3.96
N LEU A 275 -7.45 7.26 3.12
CA LEU A 275 -7.59 8.22 2.04
C LEU A 275 -8.36 9.43 2.56
N ARG A 276 -7.72 10.60 2.63
CA ARG A 276 -8.39 11.90 2.84
C ARG A 276 -9.16 12.29 1.57
N GLY A 277 -10.10 11.44 1.16
CA GLY A 277 -11.02 11.69 0.07
C GLY A 277 -11.84 12.92 0.42
N ARG A 278 -11.57 14.01 -0.30
CA ARG A 278 -12.31 15.26 -0.25
C ARG A 278 -13.82 14.96 -0.19
N HIS A 279 -14.45 15.31 0.94
CA HIS A 279 -15.90 15.47 1.18
C HIS A 279 -16.88 14.29 1.09
N ASN A 280 -16.47 13.02 1.19
CA ASN A 280 -17.44 11.92 1.22
C ASN A 280 -17.95 11.54 2.63
N TYR A 281 -18.37 12.52 3.43
CA TYR A 281 -19.10 12.26 4.69
C TYR A 281 -20.40 11.48 4.42
N SER A 282 -21.04 11.71 3.27
CA SER A 282 -22.27 11.02 2.85
C SER A 282 -22.12 9.49 2.71
N SER A 283 -20.99 8.99 2.20
CA SER A 283 -20.83 7.54 2.03
C SER A 283 -20.47 6.84 3.33
N LEU A 284 -19.68 7.49 4.19
CA LEU A 284 -19.44 7.00 5.55
C LEU A 284 -20.73 6.91 6.34
N PHE A 285 -21.63 7.88 6.22
CA PHE A 285 -22.93 7.79 6.87
C PHE A 285 -23.80 6.70 6.25
N ARG A 286 -23.97 6.65 4.92
CA ARG A 286 -24.86 5.66 4.28
C ARG A 286 -24.44 4.21 4.53
N ASP A 287 -23.16 3.88 4.37
CA ASP A 287 -22.70 2.50 4.49
C ASP A 287 -22.73 2.03 5.96
N ASN A 288 -22.39 2.93 6.90
CA ASN A 288 -22.55 2.62 8.33
C ASN A 288 -24.03 2.61 8.76
N LEU A 289 -24.89 3.50 8.26
CA LEU A 289 -26.32 3.51 8.58
C LEU A 289 -27.03 2.27 8.04
N ALA A 290 -26.70 1.81 6.83
CA ALA A 290 -27.31 0.60 6.28
C ALA A 290 -26.96 -0.63 7.14
N TRP A 291 -25.68 -0.77 7.53
CA TRP A 291 -25.26 -1.86 8.41
C TRP A 291 -25.82 -1.73 9.83
N LEU A 292 -25.85 -0.53 10.40
CA LEU A 292 -26.44 -0.25 11.71
C LEU A 292 -27.96 -0.49 11.71
N ALA A 293 -28.66 -0.11 10.64
CA ALA A 293 -30.08 -0.36 10.47
C ALA A 293 -30.37 -1.86 10.35
N ALA A 294 -29.60 -2.59 9.53
CA ALA A 294 -29.72 -4.04 9.43
C ALA A 294 -29.46 -4.74 10.78
N ALA A 295 -28.42 -4.31 11.50
CA ALA A 295 -28.13 -4.82 12.84
C ALA A 295 -29.25 -4.48 13.84
N ALA A 296 -29.81 -3.26 13.79
CA ALA A 296 -30.93 -2.85 14.63
C ALA A 296 -32.19 -3.67 14.35
N VAL A 297 -32.50 -3.93 13.07
CA VAL A 297 -33.62 -4.80 12.67
C VAL A 297 -33.41 -6.23 13.19
N PHE A 298 -32.20 -6.78 13.04
CA PHE A 298 -31.88 -8.12 13.57
C PHE A 298 -32.01 -8.18 15.10
N VAL A 299 -31.50 -7.18 15.82
CA VAL A 299 -31.64 -7.08 17.27
C VAL A 299 -33.11 -6.95 17.68
N ALA A 300 -33.90 -6.14 16.98
CA ALA A 300 -35.33 -6.01 17.21
C ALA A 300 -36.06 -7.34 17.00
N LEU A 301 -35.73 -8.10 15.94
CA LEU A 301 -36.28 -9.44 15.71
C LEU A 301 -35.95 -10.39 16.88
N VAL A 302 -34.71 -10.40 17.36
CA VAL A 302 -34.33 -11.22 18.51
C VAL A 302 -35.09 -10.78 19.78
N LEU A 303 -35.23 -9.47 20.02
CA LEU A 303 -36.01 -8.96 21.15
C LEU A 303 -37.48 -9.40 21.06
N THR A 304 -38.10 -9.35 19.88
CA THR A 304 -39.49 -9.80 19.71
C THR A 304 -39.64 -11.30 19.99
N ALA A 305 -38.73 -12.13 19.50
CA ALA A 305 -38.74 -13.56 19.81
C ALA A 305 -38.55 -13.83 21.32
N MET A 306 -37.72 -13.03 21.98
CA MET A 306 -37.46 -13.13 23.42
C MET A 306 -38.66 -12.68 24.25
N GLN A 307 -39.38 -11.65 23.81
CA GLN A 307 -40.66 -11.22 24.41
C GLN A 307 -41.70 -12.34 24.35
N VAL A 308 -41.81 -13.04 23.22
CA VAL A 308 -42.69 -14.21 23.08
C VAL A 308 -42.25 -15.35 24.00
N GLY A 309 -40.94 -15.60 24.13
CA GLY A 309 -40.39 -16.59 25.05
C GLY A 309 -40.73 -16.30 26.52
N LEU A 310 -40.56 -15.05 26.96
CA LEU A 310 -40.90 -14.62 28.32
C LEU A 310 -42.40 -14.69 28.63
N ALA A 311 -43.27 -14.68 27.60
CA ALA A 311 -44.71 -14.84 27.76
C ALA A 311 -45.14 -16.31 27.98
N THR A 312 -44.23 -17.29 27.80
CA THR A 312 -44.54 -18.71 28.04
C THR A 312 -44.18 -19.14 29.46
N GLU A 313 -45.06 -19.86 30.15
CA GLU A 313 -44.84 -20.26 31.56
C GLU A 313 -43.55 -21.07 31.78
N ARG A 314 -43.14 -21.88 30.79
CA ARG A 314 -41.91 -22.70 30.87
C ARG A 314 -40.63 -21.86 30.92
N LEU A 315 -40.55 -20.80 30.11
CA LEU A 315 -39.35 -19.97 30.04
C LEU A 315 -39.40 -18.79 31.01
N GLN A 316 -40.61 -18.29 31.33
CA GLN A 316 -40.80 -17.25 32.34
C GLN A 316 -40.30 -17.68 33.72
N ARG A 317 -40.49 -18.95 34.10
CA ARG A 317 -40.04 -19.52 35.38
C ARG A 317 -38.55 -19.88 35.41
N ASN A 318 -37.84 -19.78 34.29
CA ASN A 318 -36.41 -20.09 34.23
C ASN A 318 -35.55 -18.84 34.49
N ALA A 319 -34.91 -18.79 35.66
CA ALA A 319 -34.07 -17.67 36.09
C ALA A 319 -32.91 -17.38 35.12
N THR A 320 -32.33 -18.42 34.51
CA THR A 320 -31.23 -18.27 33.53
C THR A 320 -31.70 -17.56 32.26
N PHE A 321 -32.93 -17.84 31.82
CA PHE A 321 -33.53 -17.20 30.65
C PHE A 321 -33.91 -15.74 30.92
N GLN A 322 -34.43 -15.46 32.12
CA GLN A 322 -34.71 -14.09 32.59
C GLN A 322 -33.44 -13.23 32.62
N GLN A 323 -32.34 -13.77 33.16
CA GLN A 323 -31.07 -13.05 33.25
C GLN A 323 -30.44 -12.80 31.88
N ALA A 324 -30.46 -13.79 30.97
CA ALA A 324 -30.03 -13.62 29.59
C ALA A 324 -30.87 -12.57 28.86
N SER A 325 -32.18 -12.57 29.10
CA SER A 325 -33.13 -11.62 28.51
C SER A 325 -32.88 -10.19 28.97
N TYR A 326 -32.63 -9.99 30.26
CA TYR A 326 -32.26 -8.70 30.81
C TYR A 326 -30.94 -8.18 30.21
N GLY A 327 -29.90 -9.02 30.20
CA GLY A 327 -28.60 -8.64 29.64
C GLY A 327 -28.66 -8.26 28.16
N PHE A 328 -29.40 -9.02 27.36
CA PHE A 328 -29.56 -8.73 25.93
C PHE A 328 -30.38 -7.44 25.69
N THR A 329 -31.39 -7.17 26.51
CA THR A 329 -32.18 -5.92 26.43
C THR A 329 -31.31 -4.69 26.73
N VAL A 330 -30.48 -4.76 27.78
CA VAL A 330 -29.53 -3.69 28.12
C VAL A 330 -28.52 -3.46 26.98
N PHE A 331 -27.98 -4.55 26.40
CA PHE A 331 -27.10 -4.47 25.23
C PHE A 331 -27.79 -3.84 24.01
N ALA A 332 -29.03 -4.20 23.73
CA ALA A 332 -29.80 -3.68 22.59
C ALA A 332 -30.10 -2.18 22.71
N ILE A 333 -30.16 -1.63 23.93
CA ILE A 333 -30.34 -0.19 24.16
C ILE A 333 -29.00 0.54 24.12
N LEU A 334 -28.01 0.09 24.90
CA LEU A 334 -26.72 0.77 25.02
C LEU A 334 -25.87 0.65 23.76
N GLY A 335 -25.91 -0.49 23.07
CA GLY A 335 -25.11 -0.77 21.88
C GLY A 335 -25.29 0.28 20.78
N PRO A 336 -26.52 0.52 20.29
CA PRO A 336 -26.79 1.56 19.30
C PRO A 336 -26.41 2.96 19.79
N ILE A 337 -26.74 3.33 21.04
CA ILE A 337 -26.43 4.65 21.60
C ILE A 337 -24.92 4.90 21.61
N CYS A 338 -24.13 3.93 22.08
CA CYS A 338 -22.68 4.01 22.07
C CYS A 338 -22.11 4.08 20.64
N ALA A 339 -22.64 3.27 19.71
CA ALA A 339 -22.20 3.28 18.32
C ALA A 339 -22.48 4.64 17.63
N PHE A 340 -23.69 5.18 17.78
CA PHE A 340 -24.05 6.50 17.27
C PHE A 340 -23.22 7.61 17.93
N GLY A 341 -23.02 7.55 19.25
CA GLY A 341 -22.19 8.49 19.99
C GLY A 341 -20.75 8.52 19.49
N LEU A 342 -20.13 7.34 19.27
CA LEU A 342 -18.78 7.23 18.70
C LEU A 342 -18.69 7.82 17.29
N VAL A 343 -19.70 7.60 16.43
CA VAL A 343 -19.73 8.17 15.07
C VAL A 343 -19.87 9.69 15.13
N ALA A 344 -20.77 10.22 15.96
CA ALA A 344 -20.99 11.65 16.13
C ALA A 344 -19.75 12.36 16.69
N LEU A 345 -19.13 11.78 17.73
CA LEU A 345 -17.90 12.30 18.33
C LEU A 345 -16.76 12.33 17.31
N GLY A 346 -16.65 11.30 16.47
CA GLY A 346 -15.68 11.25 15.38
C GLY A 346 -15.90 12.32 14.30
N ALA A 347 -17.16 12.57 13.94
CA ALA A 347 -17.50 13.66 13.03
C ALA A 347 -17.14 15.03 13.62
N LEU A 348 -17.44 15.24 14.91
CA LEU A 348 -17.12 16.48 15.63
C LEU A 348 -15.60 16.70 15.76
N PHE A 349 -14.84 15.65 16.08
CA PHE A 349 -13.39 15.71 16.19
C PHE A 349 -12.72 16.03 14.85
N ASN A 350 -13.20 15.45 13.75
CA ASN A 350 -12.69 15.78 12.42
C ASN A 350 -13.05 17.22 12.03
N LEU A 351 -14.28 17.67 12.31
CA LEU A 351 -14.70 19.04 12.06
C LEU A 351 -13.84 20.04 12.84
N ALA A 352 -13.61 19.79 14.14
CA ALA A 352 -12.75 20.61 14.98
C ALA A 352 -11.28 20.66 14.50
N ASN A 353 -10.79 19.61 13.83
CA ASN A 353 -9.45 19.57 13.27
C ASN A 353 -9.32 20.27 11.90
N ASP A 354 -10.40 20.35 11.14
CA ASP A 354 -10.44 20.94 9.79
C ASP A 354 -10.85 22.42 9.82
N LEU A 355 -11.54 22.89 10.86
CA LEU A 355 -12.02 24.27 11.00
C LEU A 355 -10.91 25.32 11.21
N PRO A 356 -9.89 25.11 12.09
CA PRO A 356 -8.85 26.11 12.35
C PRO A 356 -8.04 26.55 11.11
N PRO A 357 -7.60 25.66 10.20
CA PRO A 357 -6.86 26.07 9.02
C PRO A 357 -7.73 26.80 7.97
N LEU A 358 -9.03 26.51 7.89
CA LEU A 358 -9.94 27.24 6.99
C LEU A 358 -10.18 28.67 7.48
N ILE A 359 -10.40 28.84 8.79
CA ILE A 359 -10.56 30.16 9.42
C ILE A 359 -9.27 30.97 9.33
N ARG A 360 -8.11 30.34 9.57
CA ARG A 360 -6.80 31.01 9.47
C ARG A 360 -6.48 31.40 8.02
N GLY A 361 -6.85 30.58 7.04
CA GLY A 361 -6.72 30.92 5.62
C GLY A 361 -7.60 32.09 5.17
N GLN A 362 -8.84 32.19 5.67
CA GLN A 362 -9.69 33.35 5.41
C GLN A 362 -9.18 34.62 6.08
N ARG A 363 -8.72 34.52 7.34
CA ARG A 363 -8.18 35.67 8.09
C ARG A 363 -6.90 36.25 7.46
N ASN A 364 -6.06 35.41 6.86
CA ASN A 364 -4.87 35.87 6.15
C ASN A 364 -5.24 36.56 4.83
N ARG A 365 -6.23 36.05 4.09
CA ARG A 365 -6.71 36.70 2.86
C ARG A 365 -7.35 38.06 3.12
N THR A 366 -8.20 38.18 4.13
CA THR A 366 -8.80 39.48 4.49
C THR A 366 -7.76 40.48 4.98
N SER A 367 -6.68 40.03 5.61
CA SER A 367 -5.56 40.90 6.00
C SER A 367 -4.73 41.37 4.79
N GLU A 368 -4.51 40.53 3.77
CA GLU A 368 -3.83 40.90 2.52
C GLU A 368 -4.68 41.85 1.66
N ASP A 369 -5.99 41.61 1.57
CA ASP A 369 -6.93 42.48 0.85
C ASP A 369 -7.06 43.85 1.52
N SER A 370 -6.97 43.91 2.87
CA SER A 370 -6.96 45.17 3.61
C SER A 370 -5.63 45.93 3.48
N ALA A 371 -4.50 45.22 3.35
CA ALA A 371 -3.18 45.81 3.15
C ALA A 371 -2.96 46.34 1.72
N THR A 372 -3.67 45.78 0.72
CA THR A 372 -3.63 46.24 -0.67
C THR A 372 -4.61 47.36 -1.00
N ALA A 373 -5.49 47.74 -0.05
CA ALA A 373 -6.49 48.81 -0.22
C ALA A 373 -5.98 50.23 0.15
N HIS A 374 -4.67 50.44 0.30
CA HIS A 374 -4.12 51.81 0.36
C HIS A 374 -4.01 52.41 -1.06
N PRO A 375 -4.38 53.69 -1.24
CA PRO A 375 -4.50 54.28 -2.57
C PRO A 375 -3.13 54.37 -3.23
N ARG A 376 -2.98 53.70 -4.38
CA ARG A 376 -1.81 53.83 -5.26
C ARG A 376 -1.72 55.28 -5.73
N THR A 377 -0.81 56.04 -5.13
CA THR A 377 -0.27 57.25 -5.74
C THR A 377 0.48 56.87 -7.01
N ALA A 378 0.16 57.60 -8.07
CA ALA A 378 0.70 57.43 -9.41
C ALA A 378 2.21 57.70 -9.46
N GLN A 379 2.96 56.85 -10.17
CA GLN A 379 3.90 57.31 -11.21
C GLN A 379 4.42 56.14 -12.08
N PRO A 380 4.78 56.41 -13.34
CA PRO A 380 5.02 55.40 -14.36
C PRO A 380 6.51 55.05 -14.41
N HIS A 381 6.84 53.76 -14.57
CA HIS A 381 8.05 53.43 -15.31
C HIS A 381 8.00 52.03 -15.92
N ARG A 382 7.97 52.06 -17.25
CA ARG A 382 8.42 51.05 -18.21
C ARG A 382 9.65 50.28 -17.70
N ARG A 383 9.58 48.94 -17.70
CA ARG A 383 10.69 48.04 -18.05
C ARG A 383 10.14 46.67 -18.45
N GLU A 384 10.63 46.23 -19.59
CA GLU A 384 10.33 45.00 -20.30
C GLU A 384 10.84 43.78 -19.52
N ILE A 385 10.10 42.68 -19.60
CA ILE A 385 10.54 41.36 -19.15
C ILE A 385 10.84 40.54 -20.42
N PRO A 386 12.07 40.05 -20.63
CA PRO A 386 12.30 38.96 -21.54
C PRO A 386 12.24 37.64 -20.76
N TRP A 387 11.22 36.85 -21.08
CA TRP A 387 11.06 35.39 -20.92
C TRP A 387 11.33 34.76 -19.55
#